data_AF-A0A644WFF7-F1
#
_entry.id   AF-A0A644WFF7-F1
#
_cell.length_a   1.000
_cell.length_b   1.000
_cell.length_c   1.000
_cell.angle_alpha   90.00
_cell.angle_beta   90.00
_cell.angle_gamma   90.00
#
_symmetry.space_group_name_H-M   'P 1'
#
loop_
_entity.id
_entity.type
_entity.pdbx_description
1 polymer ?
#
loop_
_entity_poly.entity_id
_entity_poly.type
_entity_poly.pdbx_seq_one_letter_code
_entity_poly.pdbx_strand_id
1 'polypeptide(L)'
;MKKTLTINLNNTVYHIDNDAYELLQQYLNEVEERLSPDEKQEVMADIESRISELFSEKLQKGKNVINIQDVEEVINILGKPNQFSEEEDTEKETKHSAKTESGRFKRKFYRDPDGAVLGGVAAGLAAFIGWDVVLVRVLMILILLLGWGTIIPIYLVVWLIVPAAKTISQKLEMQGEDVTAERIKSEINNLKNYVESDKFKESATGVGNKLGEVIRAVFKVLLGFIGAIMGFVGFVLLGVLLLLLSFLIFDPSIFTGIVPELNIFSPDRAVLMVISLLLIIGIPIFMLIYWAIRIITGKGRGSGAFSWVMVILWFVGIFMFAGLSAKTIVNLGNADFDKFEIYWSNDEEDFVDEMRMVSAFNGLEISGNIEVELTQDSVQSVRVSSRPSLLPYLITEVDDRGVLKLYTRKLHVNSPAKVRISTGNIAEIVASGACKINSFGKITAENMKIELSGVSQANLDLRVAQDLKVYLSGVSKAEIDGHAYKLYADVSGASQLEADDLLVRNAKVFGVSASQIEANVSDSLIVDVSGASHFKTGRKPFYVKQYKSGGSSISID
;
A
#
# COMPACT_ATOMS: atom_id res chain seq x y z
N MET A 1 -57.72 -0.24 -86.79
CA MET A 1 -58.04 -0.59 -85.39
C MET A 1 -57.05 -1.67 -84.96
N LYS A 2 -56.33 -1.47 -83.85
CA LYS A 2 -55.43 -2.49 -83.31
C LYS A 2 -56.27 -3.61 -82.69
N LYS A 3 -55.81 -4.87 -82.81
CA LYS A 3 -56.46 -6.01 -82.15
C LYS A 3 -56.09 -5.95 -80.67
N THR A 4 -57.08 -6.05 -79.80
CA THR A 4 -56.88 -6.12 -78.34
C THR A 4 -57.02 -7.57 -77.87
N LEU A 5 -56.17 -7.97 -76.93
CA LEU A 5 -56.17 -9.25 -76.25
C LEU A 5 -56.51 -9.03 -74.78
N THR A 6 -57.09 -10.05 -74.15
CA THR A 6 -57.39 -10.03 -72.72
C THR A 6 -56.41 -10.95 -72.00
N ILE A 7 -55.67 -10.41 -71.04
CA ILE A 7 -54.67 -11.15 -70.25
C ILE A 7 -55.04 -11.11 -68.76
N ASN A 8 -54.60 -12.12 -68.01
CA ASN A 8 -54.72 -12.18 -66.57
C ASN A 8 -53.32 -12.11 -65.95
N LEU A 9 -53.07 -11.10 -65.12
CA LEU A 9 -51.84 -10.91 -64.38
C LEU A 9 -52.16 -10.76 -62.90
N ASN A 10 -51.65 -11.66 -62.07
CA ASN A 10 -51.90 -11.70 -60.63
C ASN A 10 -53.40 -11.53 -60.27
N ASN A 11 -54.25 -12.37 -60.85
CA ASN A 11 -55.71 -12.39 -60.64
C ASN A 11 -56.47 -11.12 -61.08
N THR A 12 -55.85 -10.24 -61.88
CA THR A 12 -56.46 -9.02 -62.43
C THR A 12 -56.50 -9.07 -63.96
N VAL A 13 -57.64 -8.72 -64.55
CA VAL A 13 -57.88 -8.81 -66.00
C VAL A 13 -57.57 -7.48 -66.69
N TYR A 14 -56.72 -7.53 -67.71
CA TYR A 14 -56.31 -6.36 -68.51
C TYR A 14 -56.62 -6.55 -69.99
N HIS A 15 -56.97 -5.45 -70.67
CA HIS A 15 -57.05 -5.40 -72.13
C HIS A 15 -55.78 -4.73 -72.67
N ILE A 16 -55.04 -5.44 -73.51
CA ILE A 16 -53.73 -5.03 -74.04
C ILE A 16 -53.74 -5.10 -75.57
N ASP A 17 -53.06 -4.17 -76.24
CA ASP A 17 -52.87 -4.27 -77.69
C ASP A 17 -52.02 -5.50 -78.06
N ASN A 18 -52.27 -6.13 -79.22
CA ASN A 18 -51.56 -7.35 -79.63
C ASN A 18 -50.02 -7.18 -79.71
N ASP A 19 -49.55 -6.00 -80.17
CA ASP A 19 -48.13 -5.67 -80.23
C ASP A 19 -47.50 -5.46 -78.83
N ALA A 20 -48.28 -4.89 -77.90
CA ALA A 20 -47.88 -4.72 -76.51
C ALA A 20 -47.84 -6.06 -75.74
N TYR A 21 -48.75 -6.98 -76.06
CA TYR A 21 -48.76 -8.34 -75.49
C TYR A 21 -47.53 -9.15 -75.90
N GLU A 22 -47.18 -9.13 -77.20
CA GLU A 22 -46.00 -9.82 -77.71
C GLU A 22 -44.71 -9.33 -77.03
N LEU A 23 -44.57 -8.02 -76.84
CA LEU A 23 -43.43 -7.42 -76.12
C LEU A 23 -43.37 -7.85 -74.65
N LEU A 24 -44.51 -7.82 -73.95
CA LEU A 24 -44.58 -8.22 -72.54
C LEU A 24 -44.25 -9.70 -72.35
N GLN A 25 -44.74 -10.56 -73.23
CA GLN A 25 -44.48 -12.00 -73.14
C GLN A 25 -43.05 -12.36 -73.51
N GLN A 26 -42.46 -11.66 -74.48
CA GLN A 26 -41.02 -11.79 -74.75
C GLN A 26 -40.20 -11.43 -73.50
N TYR A 27 -40.53 -10.33 -72.83
CA TYR A 27 -39.85 -9.91 -71.61
C TYR A 27 -39.99 -10.95 -70.48
N LEU A 28 -41.20 -11.44 -70.20
CA LEU A 28 -41.43 -12.44 -69.15
C LEU A 28 -40.67 -13.75 -69.42
N ASN A 29 -40.65 -14.21 -70.67
CA ASN A 29 -39.89 -15.41 -71.06
C ASN A 29 -38.37 -15.20 -70.90
N GLU A 30 -37.84 -14.04 -71.30
CA GLU A 30 -36.40 -13.72 -71.15
C GLU A 30 -35.97 -13.69 -69.68
N VAL A 31 -36.87 -13.29 -68.78
CA VAL A 31 -36.64 -13.32 -67.33
C VAL A 31 -36.74 -14.76 -66.81
N GLU A 32 -37.77 -15.52 -67.21
CA GLU A 32 -37.99 -16.90 -66.77
C GLU A 32 -36.86 -17.86 -67.18
N GLU A 33 -36.25 -17.66 -68.35
CA GLU A 33 -35.13 -18.48 -68.83
C GLU A 33 -33.85 -18.31 -68.01
N ARG A 34 -33.69 -17.18 -67.30
CA ARG A 34 -32.49 -16.86 -66.51
C ARG A 34 -32.59 -17.26 -65.05
N LEU A 35 -33.80 -17.57 -64.57
CA LEU A 35 -34.04 -17.93 -63.18
C LEU A 35 -33.76 -19.43 -62.94
N SER A 36 -33.23 -19.74 -61.76
CA SER A 36 -33.06 -21.12 -61.31
C SER A 36 -34.44 -21.77 -61.07
N PRO A 37 -34.60 -23.11 -61.25
CA PRO A 37 -35.90 -23.77 -61.13
C PRO A 37 -36.57 -23.60 -59.76
N ASP A 38 -35.78 -23.35 -58.71
CA ASP A 38 -36.28 -23.15 -57.35
C ASP A 38 -36.80 -21.70 -57.12
N GLU A 39 -36.27 -20.72 -57.86
CA GLU A 39 -36.63 -19.29 -57.74
C GLU A 39 -37.69 -18.85 -58.76
N LYS A 40 -37.87 -19.61 -59.86
CA LYS A 40 -38.81 -19.28 -60.95
C LYS A 40 -40.21 -18.95 -60.45
N GLN A 41 -40.75 -19.77 -59.55
CA GLN A 41 -42.14 -19.62 -59.14
C GLN A 41 -42.37 -18.38 -58.25
N GLU A 42 -41.43 -18.06 -57.36
CA GLU A 42 -41.54 -16.92 -56.44
C GLU A 42 -41.22 -15.60 -57.15
N VAL A 43 -40.12 -15.56 -57.91
CA VAL A 43 -39.68 -14.34 -58.59
C VAL A 43 -40.62 -13.96 -59.73
N MET A 44 -41.16 -14.92 -60.50
CA MET A 44 -42.15 -14.60 -61.53
C MET A 44 -43.47 -14.10 -60.93
N ALA A 45 -43.91 -14.65 -59.80
CA ALA A 45 -45.11 -14.16 -59.11
C ALA A 45 -44.94 -12.71 -58.62
N ASP A 46 -43.77 -12.37 -58.08
CA ASP A 46 -43.45 -11.00 -57.64
C ASP A 46 -43.36 -10.01 -58.83
N ILE A 47 -42.76 -10.44 -59.95
CA ILE A 47 -42.67 -9.63 -61.16
C ILE A 47 -44.06 -9.39 -61.77
N GLU A 48 -44.89 -10.42 -61.89
CA GLU A 48 -46.28 -10.29 -62.37
C GLU A 48 -47.11 -9.38 -61.46
N SER A 49 -46.93 -9.50 -60.14
CA SER A 49 -47.59 -8.64 -59.15
C SER A 49 -47.20 -7.18 -59.35
N ARG A 50 -45.91 -6.89 -59.56
CA ARG A 50 -45.41 -5.54 -59.79
C ARG A 50 -45.88 -4.95 -61.13
N ILE A 51 -45.94 -5.77 -62.17
CA ILE A 51 -46.50 -5.36 -63.48
C ILE A 51 -47.98 -4.99 -63.35
N SER A 52 -48.75 -5.80 -62.61
CA SER A 52 -50.17 -5.56 -62.33
C SER A 52 -50.40 -4.23 -61.59
N GLU A 53 -49.55 -3.92 -60.61
CA GLU A 53 -49.58 -2.63 -59.89
C GLU A 53 -49.33 -1.44 -60.83
N LEU A 54 -48.28 -1.51 -61.67
CA LEU A 54 -47.92 -0.44 -62.60
C LEU A 54 -48.98 -0.25 -63.70
N PHE A 55 -49.55 -1.33 -64.23
CA PHE A 55 -50.66 -1.24 -65.20
C PHE A 55 -51.91 -0.61 -64.60
N SER A 56 -52.23 -0.94 -63.34
CA SER A 56 -53.36 -0.34 -62.63
C SER A 56 -53.18 1.17 -62.46
N GLU A 57 -51.97 1.65 -62.16
CA GLU A 57 -51.66 3.08 -62.05
C GLU A 57 -51.84 3.81 -63.41
N LYS A 58 -51.45 3.16 -64.51
CA LYS A 58 -51.55 3.77 -65.85
C LYS A 58 -53.00 3.83 -66.36
N LEU A 59 -53.84 2.87 -66.00
CA LEU A 59 -55.27 2.85 -66.36
C LEU A 59 -56.10 3.92 -65.63
N GLN A 60 -55.68 4.37 -64.43
CA GLN A 60 -56.37 5.44 -63.69
C GLN A 60 -56.38 6.80 -64.43
N LYS A 61 -55.56 6.98 -65.47
CA LYS A 61 -55.52 8.21 -66.29
C LYS A 61 -56.54 8.24 -67.43
N GLY A 62 -57.64 7.48 -67.33
CA GLY A 62 -58.73 7.48 -68.31
C GLY A 62 -58.48 6.66 -69.58
N LYS A 63 -57.49 5.76 -69.56
CA LYS A 63 -57.23 4.78 -70.63
C LYS A 63 -57.86 3.44 -70.23
N ASN A 64 -58.54 2.77 -71.17
CA ASN A 64 -59.15 1.45 -70.95
C ASN A 64 -58.34 0.29 -71.56
N VAL A 65 -57.28 0.58 -72.31
CA VAL A 65 -56.45 -0.41 -73.02
C VAL A 65 -54.98 -0.03 -72.84
N ILE A 66 -54.15 -1.02 -72.52
CA ILE A 66 -52.70 -0.89 -72.38
C ILE A 66 -52.06 -0.91 -73.77
N ASN A 67 -51.31 0.12 -74.09
CA ASN A 67 -50.61 0.23 -75.38
C ASN A 67 -49.13 -0.17 -75.25
N ILE A 68 -48.43 -0.26 -76.38
CA ILE A 68 -47.02 -0.67 -76.42
C ILE A 68 -46.09 0.26 -75.61
N GLN A 69 -46.40 1.57 -75.57
CA GLN A 69 -45.61 2.55 -74.82
C GLN A 69 -45.75 2.34 -73.31
N ASP A 70 -46.95 1.99 -72.85
CA ASP A 70 -47.22 1.70 -71.44
C ASP A 70 -46.42 0.45 -71.00
N VAL A 71 -46.25 -0.56 -71.86
CA VAL A 71 -45.42 -1.74 -71.58
C VAL A 71 -43.92 -1.42 -71.60
N GLU A 72 -43.43 -0.63 -72.57
CA GLU A 72 -42.03 -0.19 -72.61
C GLU A 72 -41.63 0.61 -71.36
N GLU A 73 -42.51 1.50 -70.88
CA GLU A 73 -42.29 2.23 -69.63
C GLU A 73 -42.19 1.28 -68.43
N VAL A 74 -43.07 0.27 -68.36
CA VAL A 74 -43.02 -0.74 -67.29
C VAL A 74 -41.74 -1.57 -67.35
N ILE A 75 -41.31 -2.02 -68.53
CA ILE A 75 -40.04 -2.75 -68.71
C ILE A 75 -38.84 -1.87 -68.31
N ASN A 76 -38.86 -0.57 -68.64
CA ASN A 76 -37.79 0.34 -68.23
C ASN A 76 -37.74 0.55 -66.71
N ILE A 77 -38.88 0.48 -66.01
CA ILE A 77 -38.94 0.58 -64.55
C ILE A 77 -38.42 -0.72 -63.89
N LEU A 78 -38.72 -1.88 -64.49
CA LEU A 78 -38.32 -3.19 -63.98
C LEU A 78 -36.87 -3.56 -64.34
N GLY A 79 -36.30 -2.95 -65.39
CA GLY A 79 -34.96 -3.19 -65.88
C GLY A 79 -34.91 -4.17 -67.06
N LYS A 80 -33.90 -4.04 -67.93
CA LYS A 80 -33.73 -4.95 -69.08
C LYS A 80 -32.95 -6.20 -68.63
N PRO A 81 -33.34 -7.42 -69.06
CA PRO A 81 -32.71 -8.67 -68.61
C PRO A 81 -31.19 -8.73 -68.87
N ASN A 82 -30.70 -8.02 -69.89
CA ASN A 82 -29.29 -7.98 -70.30
C ASN A 82 -28.32 -7.17 -69.41
N GLN A 83 -28.73 -6.67 -68.25
CA GLN A 83 -27.83 -5.96 -67.32
C GLN A 83 -27.37 -6.79 -66.11
N PHE A 84 -27.69 -8.09 -66.07
CA PHE A 84 -27.48 -8.93 -64.88
C PHE A 84 -26.35 -9.98 -65.01
N SER A 85 -25.48 -9.93 -66.01
CA SER A 85 -24.59 -11.07 -66.30
C SER A 85 -23.16 -10.76 -66.73
N GLU A 86 -22.55 -9.64 -66.32
CA GLU A 86 -21.10 -9.49 -66.46
C GLU A 86 -20.51 -8.83 -65.21
N GLU A 87 -19.44 -9.45 -64.69
CA GLU A 87 -18.54 -8.98 -63.62
C GLU A 87 -18.74 -9.57 -62.21
N GLU A 88 -18.66 -10.89 -62.08
CA GLU A 88 -17.85 -11.48 -61.00
C GLU A 88 -16.93 -12.57 -61.58
N ASP A 89 -15.70 -12.61 -61.06
CA ASP A 89 -14.60 -13.54 -61.33
C ASP A 89 -13.63 -13.27 -62.50
N THR A 90 -12.58 -12.48 -62.26
CA THR A 90 -11.17 -12.96 -62.40
C THR A 90 -10.10 -12.05 -61.75
N GLU A 91 -9.50 -12.59 -60.68
CA GLU A 91 -8.13 -12.50 -60.14
C GLU A 91 -7.24 -11.21 -60.13
N LYS A 92 -6.85 -10.86 -58.89
CA LYS A 92 -5.50 -10.59 -58.31
C LYS A 92 -4.51 -9.57 -58.93
N GLU A 93 -4.26 -8.53 -58.11
CA GLU A 93 -3.01 -7.81 -57.79
C GLU A 93 -2.00 -7.41 -58.90
N THR A 94 -1.89 -6.10 -59.23
CA THR A 94 -0.87 -5.15 -58.69
C THR A 94 -0.90 -3.76 -59.38
N LYS A 95 -0.98 -2.69 -58.55
CA LYS A 95 -0.50 -1.27 -58.66
C LYS A 95 -0.58 -0.54 -60.04
N HIS A 96 -1.16 0.65 -60.19
CA HIS A 96 -1.06 1.86 -59.36
C HIS A 96 -2.18 2.88 -59.70
N SER A 97 -2.74 3.48 -58.64
CA SER A 97 -3.10 4.91 -58.55
C SER A 97 -4.01 5.54 -59.61
N ALA A 98 -5.32 5.36 -59.44
CA ALA A 98 -6.28 6.44 -59.66
C ALA A 98 -7.29 6.41 -58.51
N LYS A 99 -7.39 7.55 -57.80
CA LYS A 99 -8.43 7.79 -56.79
C LYS A 99 -9.80 7.65 -57.45
N THR A 100 -10.53 6.61 -57.06
CA THR A 100 -11.99 6.63 -57.07
C THR A 100 -12.43 6.38 -55.64
N GLU A 101 -13.07 7.40 -55.06
CA GLU A 101 -13.55 7.42 -53.69
C GLU A 101 -14.62 6.34 -53.49
N SER A 102 -14.24 5.18 -52.95
CA SER A 102 -15.17 4.41 -52.12
C SER A 102 -15.20 5.10 -50.76
N GLY A 103 -16.34 5.73 -50.44
CA GLY A 103 -16.56 6.41 -49.18
C GLY A 103 -16.36 5.42 -48.03
N ARG A 104 -15.18 5.45 -47.40
CA ARG A 104 -14.91 4.70 -46.18
C ARG A 104 -15.75 5.35 -45.09
N PHE A 105 -16.98 4.86 -44.89
CA PHE A 105 -17.89 5.40 -43.90
C PHE A 105 -17.19 5.41 -42.54
N LYS A 106 -17.03 6.61 -41.99
CA LYS A 106 -16.29 6.82 -40.75
C LYS A 106 -17.12 6.28 -39.60
N ARG A 107 -16.72 5.13 -39.02
CA ARG A 107 -17.32 4.59 -37.79
C ARG A 107 -17.39 5.68 -36.75
N LYS A 108 -18.58 5.92 -36.20
CA LYS A 108 -18.79 6.89 -35.12
C LYS A 108 -19.02 6.15 -33.82
N PHE A 109 -18.36 6.62 -32.77
CA PHE A 109 -18.53 6.03 -31.45
C PHE A 109 -19.84 6.53 -30.83
N TYR A 110 -20.76 5.61 -30.62
CA TYR A 110 -22.01 5.82 -29.89
C TYR A 110 -22.06 4.88 -28.69
N ARG A 111 -22.74 5.29 -27.62
CA ARG A 111 -23.11 4.36 -26.54
C ARG A 111 -24.36 3.59 -26.97
N ASP A 112 -24.33 2.28 -26.80
CA ASP A 112 -25.44 1.39 -27.18
C ASP A 112 -26.34 1.12 -25.96
N PRO A 113 -27.58 1.66 -25.93
CA PRO A 113 -28.51 1.45 -24.85
C PRO A 113 -29.14 0.05 -24.82
N ASP A 114 -29.20 -0.67 -25.94
CA ASP A 114 -29.91 -1.96 -26.02
C ASP A 114 -29.07 -3.10 -25.42
N GLY A 115 -27.74 -3.02 -25.58
CA GLY A 115 -26.77 -3.91 -24.92
C GLY A 115 -26.27 -3.41 -23.55
N ALA A 116 -26.94 -2.43 -22.93
CA ALA A 116 -26.45 -1.75 -21.75
C ALA A 116 -26.63 -2.56 -20.45
N VAL A 117 -25.52 -2.81 -19.73
CA VAL A 117 -25.53 -3.24 -18.31
C VAL A 117 -25.33 -2.04 -17.37
N LEU A 118 -24.44 -1.13 -17.77
CA LEU A 118 -24.19 0.16 -17.11
C LEU A 118 -23.98 1.19 -18.22
N GLY A 119 -24.86 2.18 -18.38
CA GLY A 119 -24.68 3.33 -19.28
C GLY A 119 -24.54 3.10 -20.81
N GLY A 120 -24.34 1.86 -21.29
CA GLY A 120 -24.20 1.48 -22.70
C GLY A 120 -22.79 1.65 -23.30
N VAL A 121 -21.81 2.04 -22.48
CA VAL A 121 -20.45 2.41 -22.97
C VAL A 121 -19.64 1.19 -23.40
N ALA A 122 -19.70 0.09 -22.64
CA ALA A 122 -18.96 -1.14 -22.97
C ALA A 122 -19.52 -1.83 -24.23
N ALA A 123 -20.85 -1.78 -24.42
CA ALA A 123 -21.50 -2.30 -25.62
C ALA A 123 -21.19 -1.43 -26.86
N GLY A 124 -21.23 -0.11 -26.71
CA GLY A 124 -20.80 0.81 -27.77
C GLY A 124 -19.33 0.63 -28.15
N LEU A 125 -18.45 0.40 -27.16
CA LEU A 125 -17.01 0.21 -27.41
C LEU A 125 -16.74 -1.10 -28.12
N ALA A 126 -17.46 -2.15 -27.75
CA ALA A 126 -17.43 -3.43 -28.44
C ALA A 126 -17.89 -3.32 -29.90
N ALA A 127 -19.00 -2.61 -30.17
CA ALA A 127 -19.51 -2.39 -31.52
C ALA A 127 -18.54 -1.55 -32.38
N PHE A 128 -17.92 -0.52 -31.81
CA PHE A 128 -16.96 0.33 -32.52
C PHE A 128 -15.66 -0.42 -32.89
N ILE A 129 -15.15 -1.26 -31.99
CA ILE A 129 -13.92 -2.04 -32.17
C ILE A 129 -14.18 -3.35 -32.95
N GLY A 130 -15.42 -3.85 -32.96
CA GLY A 130 -15.78 -5.15 -33.54
C GLY A 130 -15.40 -6.33 -32.65
N TRP A 131 -15.42 -6.15 -31.32
CA TRP A 131 -15.12 -7.19 -30.33
C TRP A 131 -16.40 -7.72 -29.66
N ASP A 132 -16.32 -8.91 -29.05
CA ASP A 132 -17.40 -9.42 -28.20
C ASP A 132 -17.59 -8.50 -26.97
N VAL A 133 -18.83 -8.09 -26.72
CA VAL A 133 -19.24 -7.24 -25.60
C VAL A 133 -18.80 -7.82 -24.25
N VAL A 134 -18.82 -9.15 -24.10
CA VAL A 134 -18.42 -9.82 -22.86
C VAL A 134 -16.92 -9.70 -22.63
N LEU A 135 -16.10 -9.82 -23.68
CA LEU A 135 -14.65 -9.65 -23.58
C LEU A 135 -14.28 -8.23 -23.16
N VAL A 136 -14.92 -7.23 -23.75
CA VAL A 136 -14.72 -5.81 -23.39
C VAL A 136 -15.09 -5.56 -21.93
N ARG A 137 -16.18 -6.16 -21.43
CA ARG A 137 -16.58 -6.05 -20.02
C ARG A 137 -15.57 -6.71 -19.08
N VAL A 138 -15.11 -7.92 -19.38
CA VAL A 138 -14.10 -8.63 -18.57
C VAL A 138 -12.79 -7.84 -18.54
N LEU A 139 -12.36 -7.30 -19.67
CA LEU A 139 -11.17 -6.44 -19.77
C LEU A 139 -11.32 -5.19 -18.89
N MET A 140 -12.46 -4.50 -18.94
CA MET A 140 -12.70 -3.33 -18.07
C MET A 140 -12.66 -3.68 -16.58
N ILE A 141 -13.21 -4.83 -16.18
CA ILE A 141 -13.17 -5.30 -14.78
C ILE A 141 -11.73 -5.66 -14.38
N LEU A 142 -10.97 -6.30 -15.28
CA LEU A 142 -9.57 -6.63 -15.01
C LEU A 142 -8.70 -5.38 -14.84
N ILE A 143 -8.90 -4.37 -15.71
CA ILE A 143 -8.23 -3.07 -15.60
C ILE A 143 -8.66 -2.34 -14.31
N LEU A 144 -9.93 -2.44 -13.92
CA LEU A 144 -10.44 -1.87 -12.66
C LEU A 144 -9.72 -2.43 -11.43
N LEU A 145 -9.47 -3.75 -11.43
CA LEU A 145 -8.81 -4.45 -10.31
C LEU A 145 -7.30 -4.20 -10.27
N LEU A 146 -6.65 -4.11 -11.42
CA LEU A 146 -5.20 -3.90 -11.53
C LEU A 146 -4.81 -2.42 -11.38
N GLY A 147 -5.63 -1.50 -11.89
CA GLY A 147 -5.35 -0.07 -11.90
C GLY A 147 -6.19 0.69 -10.89
N TRP A 148 -5.90 0.57 -9.58
CA TRP A 148 -6.37 1.41 -8.45
C TRP A 148 -7.63 2.28 -8.69
N GLY A 149 -8.73 1.72 -9.23
CA GLY A 149 -9.96 2.46 -9.52
C GLY A 149 -9.88 3.56 -10.61
N THR A 150 -8.78 3.75 -11.33
CA THR A 150 -8.61 4.87 -12.29
C THR A 150 -9.55 4.78 -13.50
N ILE A 151 -10.02 3.57 -13.83
CA ILE A 151 -10.97 3.35 -14.92
C ILE A 151 -12.40 3.84 -14.59
N ILE A 152 -12.76 3.98 -13.30
CA ILE A 152 -14.10 4.44 -12.87
C ILE A 152 -14.36 5.89 -13.34
N PRO A 153 -13.51 6.89 -13.03
CA PRO A 153 -13.75 8.25 -13.49
C PRO A 153 -13.69 8.37 -15.02
N ILE A 154 -12.79 7.63 -15.68
CA ILE A 154 -12.73 7.58 -17.15
C ILE A 154 -14.05 7.08 -17.74
N TYR A 155 -14.61 6.01 -17.17
CA TYR A 155 -15.88 5.45 -17.60
C TYR A 155 -17.04 6.44 -17.45
N LEU A 156 -17.10 7.16 -16.33
CA LEU A 156 -18.12 8.17 -16.08
C LEU A 156 -18.00 9.37 -17.04
N VAL A 157 -16.77 9.81 -17.34
CA VAL A 157 -16.51 10.88 -18.30
C VAL A 157 -16.96 10.47 -19.71
N VAL A 158 -16.60 9.26 -20.14
CA VAL A 158 -17.03 8.73 -21.44
C VAL A 158 -18.55 8.57 -21.50
N TRP A 159 -19.18 8.11 -20.41
CA TRP A 159 -20.63 7.98 -20.33
C TRP A 159 -21.36 9.32 -20.43
N LEU A 160 -20.79 10.40 -19.88
CA LEU A 160 -21.33 11.75 -19.93
C LEU A 160 -21.18 12.39 -21.33
N ILE A 161 -20.01 12.24 -21.95
CA ILE A 161 -19.67 12.90 -23.22
C ILE A 161 -20.33 12.21 -24.42
N VAL A 162 -20.44 10.89 -24.40
CA VAL A 162 -20.82 10.12 -25.59
C VAL A 162 -22.34 10.01 -25.73
N PRO A 163 -22.91 10.43 -26.89
CA PRO A 163 -24.34 10.35 -27.12
C PRO A 163 -24.81 8.90 -27.35
N ALA A 164 -26.05 8.60 -26.95
CA ALA A 164 -26.68 7.29 -27.19
C ALA A 164 -27.15 7.13 -28.63
N ALA A 165 -26.93 5.94 -29.21
CA ALA A 165 -27.51 5.55 -30.48
C ALA A 165 -29.01 5.30 -30.32
N LYS A 166 -29.84 6.24 -30.77
CA LYS A 166 -31.30 6.16 -30.68
C LYS A 166 -31.95 5.66 -31.96
N THR A 167 -31.32 5.90 -33.12
CA THR A 167 -31.85 5.50 -34.43
C THR A 167 -31.13 4.28 -34.98
N ILE A 168 -31.81 3.51 -35.83
CA ILE A 168 -31.23 2.33 -36.50
C ILE A 168 -30.05 2.75 -37.39
N SER A 169 -30.15 3.90 -38.05
CA SER A 169 -29.05 4.51 -38.78
C SER A 169 -27.81 4.74 -37.90
N GLN A 170 -27.97 5.26 -36.68
CA GLN A 170 -26.84 5.45 -35.75
C GLN A 170 -26.23 4.13 -35.28
N LYS A 171 -27.02 3.05 -35.20
CA LYS A 171 -26.56 1.70 -34.85
C LYS A 171 -25.75 1.06 -35.99
N LEU A 172 -26.21 1.22 -37.22
CA LEU A 172 -25.45 0.79 -38.40
C LEU A 172 -24.16 1.61 -38.56
N GLU A 173 -24.20 2.93 -38.28
CA GLU A 173 -23.01 3.80 -38.29
C GLU A 173 -21.95 3.41 -37.25
N MET A 174 -22.32 2.90 -36.08
CA MET A 174 -21.33 2.45 -35.07
C MET A 174 -20.66 1.12 -35.46
N GLN A 175 -21.39 0.24 -36.14
CA GLN A 175 -20.88 -1.03 -36.65
C GLN A 175 -20.05 -0.84 -37.94
N GLY A 176 -20.23 0.31 -38.61
CA GLY A 176 -19.58 0.62 -39.87
C GLY A 176 -20.26 -0.05 -41.07
N GLU A 177 -21.57 -0.30 -40.95
CA GLU A 177 -22.41 -0.85 -42.00
C GLU A 177 -23.12 0.27 -42.78
N ASP A 178 -23.55 -0.03 -44.00
CA ASP A 178 -24.20 0.94 -44.88
C ASP A 178 -25.62 1.28 -44.42
N VAL A 179 -25.93 2.58 -44.36
CA VAL A 179 -27.24 3.10 -43.97
C VAL A 179 -28.16 3.20 -45.20
N THR A 180 -28.52 2.06 -45.77
CA THR A 180 -29.49 1.98 -46.88
C THR A 180 -30.90 1.67 -46.37
N ALA A 181 -31.93 2.08 -47.10
CA ALA A 181 -33.33 1.83 -46.73
C ALA A 181 -33.64 0.33 -46.58
N GLU A 182 -33.01 -0.48 -47.43
CA GLU A 182 -33.14 -1.94 -47.42
C GLU A 182 -32.47 -2.57 -46.20
N ARG A 183 -31.26 -2.11 -45.84
CA ARG A 183 -30.55 -2.59 -44.65
C ARG A 183 -31.32 -2.24 -43.36
N ILE A 184 -31.84 -1.01 -43.27
CA ILE A 184 -32.69 -0.59 -42.14
C ILE A 184 -33.93 -1.48 -42.03
N LYS A 185 -34.61 -1.79 -43.15
CA LYS A 185 -35.79 -2.69 -43.17
C LYS A 185 -35.43 -4.11 -42.72
N SER A 186 -34.28 -4.63 -43.15
CA SER A 186 -33.78 -5.94 -42.74
C SER A 186 -33.46 -6.01 -41.24
N GLU A 187 -32.87 -4.94 -40.69
CA GLU A 187 -32.53 -4.85 -39.26
C GLU A 187 -33.77 -4.72 -38.38
N ILE A 188 -34.79 -3.99 -38.83
CA ILE A 188 -36.10 -3.92 -38.17
C ILE A 188 -36.74 -5.31 -38.06
N ASN A 189 -36.71 -6.09 -39.15
CA ASN A 189 -37.26 -7.44 -39.16
C ASN A 189 -36.46 -8.39 -38.26
N ASN A 190 -35.12 -8.29 -38.27
CA ASN A 190 -34.26 -9.08 -37.38
C ASN A 190 -34.50 -8.76 -35.90
N LEU A 191 -34.63 -7.48 -35.54
CA LEU A 191 -34.94 -7.05 -34.18
C LEU A 191 -36.31 -7.55 -33.73
N LYS A 192 -37.32 -7.47 -34.60
CA LYS A 192 -38.67 -7.98 -34.31
C LYS A 192 -38.65 -9.49 -34.04
N ASN A 193 -37.98 -10.25 -34.91
CA ASN A 193 -37.83 -11.70 -34.76
C ASN A 193 -37.01 -12.09 -33.52
N TYR A 194 -35.98 -11.32 -33.16
CA TYR A 194 -35.16 -11.57 -31.98
C TYR A 194 -35.94 -11.30 -30.68
N VAL A 195 -36.70 -10.20 -30.62
CA VAL A 195 -37.52 -9.81 -29.45
C VAL A 195 -38.72 -10.74 -29.25
N GLU A 196 -39.33 -11.25 -30.33
CA GLU A 196 -40.42 -12.24 -30.25
C GLU A 196 -39.93 -13.66 -29.94
N SER A 197 -38.63 -13.94 -30.02
CA SER A 197 -38.06 -15.27 -29.78
C SER A 197 -37.71 -15.53 -28.30
N ASP A 198 -37.81 -16.80 -27.89
CA ASP A 198 -37.39 -17.25 -26.55
C ASP A 198 -35.88 -17.07 -26.27
N LYS A 199 -35.06 -16.82 -27.31
CA LYS A 199 -33.62 -16.55 -27.21
C LYS A 199 -33.31 -15.25 -26.45
N PHE A 200 -34.21 -14.27 -26.47
CA PHE A 200 -34.03 -13.02 -25.71
C PHE A 200 -34.01 -13.26 -24.20
N LYS A 201 -34.89 -14.14 -23.68
CA LYS A 201 -34.93 -14.51 -22.26
C LYS A 201 -33.73 -15.37 -21.84
N GLU A 202 -33.24 -16.23 -22.74
CA GLU A 202 -32.08 -17.08 -22.48
C GLU A 202 -30.77 -16.28 -22.40
N SER A 203 -30.62 -15.24 -23.23
CA SER A 203 -29.45 -14.35 -23.23
C SER A 203 -29.32 -13.52 -21.94
N ALA A 204 -30.42 -12.98 -21.43
CA ALA A 204 -30.42 -12.18 -20.20
C ALA A 204 -29.98 -12.99 -18.95
N THR A 205 -30.36 -14.26 -18.89
CA THR A 205 -29.98 -15.18 -17.78
C THR A 205 -28.56 -15.72 -17.94
N GLY A 206 -28.12 -16.00 -19.18
CA GLY A 206 -26.77 -16.49 -19.48
C GLY A 206 -25.65 -15.47 -19.22
N VAL A 207 -25.88 -14.18 -19.50
CA VAL A 207 -24.89 -13.12 -19.25
C VAL A 207 -24.68 -12.90 -17.75
N GLY A 208 -25.75 -12.94 -16.95
CA GLY A 208 -25.67 -12.79 -15.49
C GLY A 208 -24.89 -13.93 -14.83
N ASN A 209 -25.11 -15.18 -15.26
CA ASN A 209 -24.41 -16.34 -14.71
C ASN A 209 -22.91 -16.32 -15.03
N LYS A 210 -22.52 -15.97 -16.27
CA LYS A 210 -21.10 -15.85 -16.66
C LYS A 210 -20.39 -14.70 -15.94
N LEU A 211 -21.05 -13.56 -15.77
CA LEU A 211 -20.52 -12.45 -14.96
C LEU A 211 -20.35 -12.85 -13.49
N GLY A 212 -21.32 -13.59 -12.95
CA GLY A 212 -21.26 -14.13 -11.59
C GLY A 212 -20.10 -15.09 -11.38
N GLU A 213 -19.82 -15.97 -12.35
CA GLU A 213 -18.67 -16.88 -12.30
C GLU A 213 -17.33 -16.15 -12.32
N VAL A 214 -17.17 -15.15 -13.20
CA VAL A 214 -15.95 -14.33 -13.27
C VAL A 214 -15.75 -13.52 -11.98
N ILE A 215 -16.81 -12.88 -11.47
CA ILE A 215 -16.76 -12.16 -10.19
C ILE A 215 -16.36 -13.11 -9.07
N ARG A 216 -16.97 -14.30 -8.99
CA ARG A 216 -16.65 -15.30 -7.97
C ARG A 216 -15.21 -15.80 -8.07
N ALA A 217 -14.68 -15.99 -9.28
CA ALA A 217 -13.30 -16.38 -9.50
C ALA A 217 -12.31 -15.28 -9.06
N VAL A 218 -12.57 -14.03 -9.44
CA VAL A 218 -11.79 -12.86 -9.01
C VAL A 218 -11.79 -12.74 -7.48
N PHE A 219 -12.97 -12.79 -6.85
CA PHE A 219 -13.09 -12.71 -5.40
C PHE A 219 -12.33 -13.84 -4.71
N LYS A 220 -12.36 -15.06 -5.25
CA LYS A 220 -11.61 -16.20 -4.70
C LYS A 220 -10.09 -15.95 -4.73
N VAL A 221 -9.56 -15.41 -5.84
CA VAL A 221 -8.13 -15.09 -5.98
C VAL A 221 -7.74 -13.95 -5.04
N LEU A 222 -8.54 -12.87 -4.99
CA LEU A 222 -8.27 -11.70 -4.17
C LEU A 222 -8.35 -12.03 -2.67
N LEU A 223 -9.37 -12.77 -2.23
CA LEU A 223 -9.48 -13.25 -0.85
C LEU A 223 -8.38 -14.25 -0.49
N GLY A 224 -7.97 -15.10 -1.44
CA GLY A 224 -6.83 -16.01 -1.25
C GLY A 224 -5.53 -15.27 -1.02
N PHE A 225 -5.25 -14.22 -1.81
CA PHE A 225 -4.06 -13.39 -1.67
C PHE A 225 -4.04 -12.61 -0.35
N ILE A 226 -5.17 -11.99 0.03
CA ILE A 226 -5.32 -11.30 1.32
C ILE A 226 -5.16 -12.29 2.47
N GLY A 227 -5.76 -13.48 2.38
CA GLY A 227 -5.62 -14.54 3.36
C GLY A 227 -4.18 -15.01 3.52
N ALA A 228 -3.43 -15.11 2.42
CA ALA A 228 -2.01 -15.48 2.44
C ALA A 228 -1.14 -14.41 3.12
N ILE A 229 -1.32 -13.12 2.78
CA ILE A 229 -0.61 -12.00 3.42
C ILE A 229 -0.93 -11.95 4.91
N MET A 230 -2.21 -12.01 5.26
CA MET A 230 -2.65 -11.92 6.65
C MET A 230 -2.20 -13.14 7.47
N GLY A 231 -2.14 -14.33 6.85
CA GLY A 231 -1.53 -15.52 7.44
C GLY A 231 -0.03 -15.37 7.68
N PHE A 232 0.71 -14.79 6.74
CA PHE A 232 2.15 -14.51 6.89
C PHE A 232 2.43 -13.48 7.99
N VAL A 233 1.72 -12.33 7.97
CA VAL A 233 1.82 -11.31 9.01
C VAL A 233 1.48 -11.90 10.37
N GLY A 234 0.42 -12.69 10.42
CA GLY A 234 0.00 -13.37 11.64
C GLY A 234 1.03 -14.37 12.16
N PHE A 235 1.68 -15.13 11.28
CA PHE A 235 2.76 -16.05 11.64
C PHE A 235 3.97 -15.32 12.22
N VAL A 236 4.38 -14.20 11.62
CA VAL A 236 5.47 -13.36 12.12
C VAL A 236 5.12 -12.79 13.51
N LEU A 237 3.92 -12.23 13.67
CA LEU A 237 3.46 -11.70 14.96
C LEU A 237 3.40 -12.78 16.04
N LEU A 238 2.91 -13.98 15.70
CA LEU A 238 2.89 -15.10 16.62
C LEU A 238 4.31 -15.52 17.03
N GLY A 239 5.25 -15.54 16.08
CA GLY A 239 6.66 -15.82 16.35
C GLY A 239 7.30 -14.81 17.29
N VAL A 240 7.06 -13.50 17.09
CA VAL A 240 7.53 -12.44 17.99
C VAL A 240 6.95 -12.61 19.38
N LEU A 241 5.67 -12.95 19.48
CA LEU A 241 4.98 -13.09 20.76
C LEU A 241 5.42 -14.35 21.52
N LEU A 242 5.69 -15.45 20.82
CA LEU A 242 6.30 -16.65 21.40
C LEU A 242 7.74 -16.41 21.85
N LEU A 243 8.52 -15.63 21.08
CA LEU A 243 9.87 -15.23 21.46
C LEU A 243 9.83 -14.37 22.73
N LEU A 244 8.93 -13.39 22.81
CA LEU A 244 8.72 -12.60 24.04
C LEU A 244 8.32 -13.49 25.21
N LEU A 245 7.40 -14.43 25.02
CA LEU A 245 7.00 -15.38 26.05
C LEU A 245 8.20 -16.23 26.52
N SER A 246 9.04 -16.68 25.59
CA SER A 246 10.26 -17.44 25.89
C SER A 246 11.20 -16.63 26.79
N PHE A 247 11.53 -15.39 26.41
CA PHE A 247 12.35 -14.52 27.26
C PHE A 247 11.76 -14.35 28.66
N LEU A 248 10.43 -14.25 28.75
CA LEU A 248 9.73 -14.07 30.02
C LEU A 248 9.77 -15.30 30.93
N ILE A 249 9.81 -16.51 30.36
CA ILE A 249 9.92 -17.77 31.12
C ILE A 249 11.36 -18.02 31.56
N PHE A 250 12.35 -17.73 30.70
CA PHE A 250 13.76 -18.05 30.96
C PHE A 250 14.48 -17.00 31.80
N ASP A 251 14.16 -15.72 31.63
CA ASP A 251 14.72 -14.64 32.45
C ASP A 251 13.67 -13.55 32.72
N PRO A 252 12.88 -13.72 33.81
CA PRO A 252 11.87 -12.74 34.19
C PRO A 252 12.43 -11.36 34.57
N SER A 253 13.75 -11.26 34.82
CA SER A 253 14.38 -10.03 35.31
C SER A 253 14.58 -8.96 34.23
N ILE A 254 14.52 -9.35 32.95
CA ILE A 254 14.66 -8.45 31.80
C ILE A 254 13.65 -7.29 31.87
N PHE A 255 12.40 -7.56 32.27
CA PHE A 255 11.37 -6.53 32.35
C PHE A 255 11.53 -5.62 33.56
N THR A 256 11.99 -6.17 34.69
CA THR A 256 12.29 -5.38 35.90
C THR A 256 13.54 -4.50 35.73
N GLY A 257 14.45 -4.85 34.81
CA GLY A 257 15.67 -4.09 34.54
C GLY A 257 15.50 -2.88 33.62
N ILE A 258 14.45 -2.82 32.79
CA ILE A 258 14.21 -1.71 31.84
C ILE A 258 13.68 -0.46 32.58
N VAL A 259 12.84 -0.65 33.60
CA VAL A 259 12.39 0.45 34.48
C VAL A 259 12.36 -0.05 35.94
N PRO A 260 13.50 -0.05 36.64
CA PRO A 260 13.63 -0.61 37.99
C PRO A 260 12.70 0.03 39.03
N GLU A 261 12.34 1.30 38.83
CA GLU A 261 11.51 2.08 39.76
C GLU A 261 10.01 1.79 39.62
N LEU A 262 9.59 1.23 38.49
CA LEU A 262 8.21 0.89 38.20
C LEU A 262 7.98 -0.59 38.45
N ASN A 263 7.84 -0.98 39.72
CA ASN A 263 7.51 -2.34 40.17
C ASN A 263 6.05 -2.74 39.81
N ILE A 264 5.59 -2.35 38.62
CA ILE A 264 4.23 -2.43 38.09
C ILE A 264 3.94 -3.84 37.55
N PHE A 265 4.96 -4.51 37.00
CA PHE A 265 4.83 -5.79 36.33
C PHE A 265 5.44 -6.90 37.20
N SER A 266 4.61 -7.60 37.95
CA SER A 266 5.04 -8.86 38.56
C SER A 266 5.21 -9.93 37.46
N PRO A 267 6.25 -10.78 37.52
CA PRO A 267 6.55 -11.77 36.47
C PRO A 267 5.35 -12.63 36.07
N ASP A 268 4.57 -13.09 37.04
CA ASP A 268 3.35 -13.88 36.86
C ASP A 268 2.29 -13.12 36.02
N ARG A 269 2.11 -11.83 36.27
CA ARG A 269 1.15 -11.00 35.52
C ARG A 269 1.62 -10.74 34.10
N ALA A 270 2.92 -10.56 33.91
CA ALA A 270 3.50 -10.35 32.59
C ALA A 270 3.36 -11.61 31.71
N VAL A 271 3.58 -12.81 32.27
CA VAL A 271 3.28 -14.10 31.59
C VAL A 271 1.81 -14.14 31.16
N LEU A 272 0.89 -13.87 32.09
CA LEU A 272 -0.56 -13.93 31.83
C LEU A 272 -1.00 -12.88 30.79
N MET A 273 -0.40 -11.69 30.79
CA MET A 273 -0.63 -10.67 29.77
C MET A 273 -0.19 -11.16 28.38
N VAL A 274 1.01 -11.74 28.26
CA VAL A 274 1.49 -12.27 26.97
C VAL A 274 0.61 -13.43 26.48
N ILE A 275 0.20 -14.35 27.35
CA ILE A 275 -0.76 -15.43 27.01
C ILE A 275 -2.08 -14.86 26.51
N SER A 276 -2.64 -13.86 27.19
CA SER A 276 -3.90 -13.24 26.78
C SER A 276 -3.80 -12.55 25.41
N LEU A 277 -2.65 -11.93 25.12
CA LEU A 277 -2.35 -11.26 23.86
C LEU A 277 -2.14 -12.29 22.73
N LEU A 278 -1.58 -13.47 23.03
CA LEU A 278 -1.54 -14.62 22.12
C LEU A 278 -2.93 -15.08 21.73
N LEU A 279 -3.87 -15.18 22.67
CA LEU A 279 -5.25 -15.56 22.38
C LEU A 279 -5.97 -14.51 21.52
N ILE A 280 -5.81 -13.22 21.86
CA ILE A 280 -6.48 -12.11 21.15
C ILE A 280 -6.02 -12.00 19.70
N ILE A 281 -4.71 -12.14 19.45
CA ILE A 281 -4.13 -11.99 18.11
C ILE A 281 -4.10 -13.33 17.36
N GLY A 282 -3.65 -14.40 18.03
CA GLY A 282 -3.44 -15.72 17.44
C GLY A 282 -4.72 -16.41 16.99
N ILE A 283 -5.83 -16.28 17.72
CA ILE A 283 -7.10 -16.94 17.35
C ILE A 283 -7.69 -16.37 16.05
N PRO A 284 -7.83 -15.05 15.85
CA PRO A 284 -8.26 -14.49 14.57
C PRO A 284 -7.39 -14.95 13.39
N ILE A 285 -6.06 -14.92 13.56
CA ILE A 285 -5.11 -15.39 12.53
C ILE A 285 -5.36 -16.87 12.21
N PHE A 286 -5.46 -17.71 13.23
CA PHE A 286 -5.71 -19.13 13.07
C PHE A 286 -7.05 -19.39 12.36
N MET A 287 -8.10 -18.65 12.72
CA MET A 287 -9.43 -18.72 12.09
C MET A 287 -9.37 -18.33 10.61
N LEU A 288 -8.59 -17.32 10.25
CA LEU A 288 -8.38 -16.89 8.87
C LEU A 288 -7.62 -17.94 8.05
N ILE A 289 -6.55 -18.52 8.61
CA ILE A 289 -5.80 -19.61 7.98
C ILE A 289 -6.70 -20.84 7.79
N TYR A 290 -7.44 -21.23 8.83
CA TYR A 290 -8.40 -22.33 8.78
C TYR A 290 -9.46 -22.11 7.69
N TRP A 291 -9.99 -20.88 7.58
CA TRP A 291 -10.96 -20.52 6.54
C TRP A 291 -10.34 -20.55 5.13
N ALA A 292 -9.12 -20.04 4.97
CA ALA A 292 -8.40 -20.05 3.69
C ALA A 292 -8.11 -21.48 3.20
N ILE A 293 -7.59 -22.35 4.08
CA ILE A 293 -7.35 -23.78 3.77
C ILE A 293 -8.67 -24.45 3.36
N ARG A 294 -9.77 -24.13 4.04
CA ARG A 294 -11.09 -24.69 3.73
C ARG A 294 -11.59 -24.30 2.34
N ILE A 295 -11.37 -23.07 1.92
CA ILE A 295 -11.73 -22.59 0.58
C ILE A 295 -10.93 -23.31 -0.51
N ILE A 296 -9.65 -23.57 -0.26
CA ILE A 296 -8.76 -24.26 -1.21
C ILE A 296 -9.13 -25.75 -1.30
N THR A 297 -9.38 -26.40 -0.16
CA THR A 297 -9.67 -27.84 -0.10
C THR A 297 -11.10 -28.21 -0.52
N GLY A 298 -11.96 -27.23 -0.81
CA GLY A 298 -13.33 -27.47 -1.29
C GLY A 298 -14.25 -28.18 -0.29
N LYS A 299 -13.81 -28.40 0.96
CA LYS A 299 -14.61 -29.05 2.00
C LYS A 299 -15.72 -28.09 2.46
N GLY A 300 -16.99 -28.54 2.37
CA GLY A 300 -18.20 -27.78 2.73
C GLY A 300 -18.23 -27.28 4.19
N ARG A 301 -19.28 -26.53 4.57
CA ARG A 301 -19.45 -25.93 5.92
C ARG A 301 -19.18 -26.96 7.03
N GLY A 302 -18.34 -26.60 7.99
CA GLY A 302 -17.92 -27.51 9.06
C GLY A 302 -18.93 -27.54 10.19
N SER A 303 -18.71 -28.42 11.16
CA SER A 303 -19.43 -28.35 12.42
C SER A 303 -19.20 -26.97 13.03
N GLY A 304 -20.28 -26.22 13.25
CA GLY A 304 -20.20 -24.87 13.82
C GLY A 304 -19.55 -24.86 15.22
N ALA A 305 -19.55 -26.00 15.91
CA ALA A 305 -18.98 -26.17 17.24
C ALA A 305 -17.50 -25.74 17.34
N PHE A 306 -16.66 -26.09 16.36
CA PHE A 306 -15.23 -25.73 16.41
C PHE A 306 -15.01 -24.22 16.35
N SER A 307 -15.74 -23.53 15.45
CA SER A 307 -15.69 -22.08 15.34
C SER A 307 -16.17 -21.40 16.61
N TRP A 308 -17.22 -21.93 17.26
CA TRP A 308 -17.71 -21.41 18.54
C TRP A 308 -16.70 -21.57 19.67
N VAL A 309 -15.99 -22.70 19.76
CA VAL A 309 -14.92 -22.89 20.74
C VAL A 309 -13.82 -21.84 20.58
N MET A 310 -13.41 -21.56 19.34
CA MET A 310 -12.40 -20.52 19.06
C MET A 310 -12.89 -19.12 19.48
N VAL A 311 -14.15 -18.79 19.20
CA VAL A 311 -14.74 -17.50 19.62
C VAL A 311 -14.77 -17.39 21.15
N ILE A 312 -15.14 -18.46 21.86
CA ILE A 312 -15.13 -18.47 23.33
C ILE A 312 -13.72 -18.22 23.87
N LEU A 313 -12.71 -18.94 23.34
CA LEU A 313 -11.32 -18.76 23.75
C LEU A 313 -10.80 -17.34 23.47
N TRP A 314 -11.24 -16.72 22.37
CA TRP A 314 -10.89 -15.33 22.05
C TRP A 314 -11.47 -14.35 23.06
N PHE A 315 -12.74 -14.52 23.44
CA PHE A 315 -13.35 -13.71 24.51
C PHE A 315 -12.67 -13.92 25.85
N VAL A 316 -12.29 -15.16 26.21
CA VAL A 316 -11.50 -15.44 27.43
C VAL A 316 -10.20 -14.64 27.41
N GLY A 317 -9.50 -14.59 26.28
CA GLY A 317 -8.30 -13.77 26.10
C GLY A 317 -8.57 -12.28 26.35
N ILE A 318 -9.64 -11.73 25.79
CA ILE A 318 -10.03 -10.33 25.97
C ILE A 318 -10.33 -10.01 27.44
N PHE A 319 -11.17 -10.82 28.10
CA PHE A 319 -11.52 -10.61 29.51
C PHE A 319 -10.31 -10.70 30.42
N MET A 320 -9.43 -11.65 30.16
CA MET A 320 -8.18 -11.82 30.90
C MET A 320 -7.25 -10.61 30.71
N PHE A 321 -7.04 -10.15 29.48
CA PHE A 321 -6.22 -8.97 29.19
C PHE A 321 -6.80 -7.71 29.83
N ALA A 322 -8.11 -7.49 29.71
CA ALA A 322 -8.80 -6.34 30.30
C ALA A 322 -8.71 -6.35 31.83
N GLY A 323 -8.92 -7.50 32.47
CA GLY A 323 -8.83 -7.65 33.93
C GLY A 323 -7.42 -7.40 34.46
N LEU A 324 -6.40 -7.95 33.80
CA LEU A 324 -5.01 -7.72 34.16
C LEU A 324 -4.62 -6.26 33.96
N SER A 325 -5.01 -5.66 32.83
CA SER A 325 -4.73 -4.25 32.51
C SER A 325 -5.40 -3.30 33.50
N ALA A 326 -6.67 -3.54 33.86
CA ALA A 326 -7.38 -2.73 34.85
C ALA A 326 -6.69 -2.77 36.21
N LYS A 327 -6.24 -3.95 36.65
CA LYS A 327 -5.49 -4.09 37.91
C LYS A 327 -4.14 -3.38 37.85
N THR A 328 -3.46 -3.42 36.71
CA THR A 328 -2.23 -2.66 36.48
C THR A 328 -2.49 -1.15 36.52
N ILE A 329 -3.55 -0.66 35.89
CA ILE A 329 -3.93 0.76 35.90
C ILE A 329 -4.31 1.22 37.32
N VAL A 330 -5.01 0.40 38.11
CA VAL A 330 -5.33 0.72 39.52
C VAL A 330 -4.07 0.75 40.37
N ASN A 331 -3.15 -0.21 40.21
CA ASN A 331 -1.86 -0.18 40.90
C ASN A 331 -1.02 1.01 40.47
N LEU A 332 -1.14 1.43 39.21
CA LEU A 332 -0.50 2.61 38.69
C LEU A 332 -1.11 3.87 39.33
N GLY A 333 -2.44 4.00 39.39
CA GLY A 333 -3.10 5.12 40.06
C GLY A 333 -2.88 5.19 41.58
N ASN A 334 -2.57 4.05 42.21
CA ASN A 334 -2.15 3.97 43.62
C ASN A 334 -0.62 4.04 43.78
N ALA A 335 0.14 4.02 42.68
CA ALA A 335 1.57 4.27 42.73
C ALA A 335 1.76 5.76 43.00
N ASP A 336 2.67 6.06 43.92
CA ASP A 336 2.95 7.41 44.38
C ASP A 336 3.64 8.21 43.26
N PHE A 337 2.82 8.86 42.42
CA PHE A 337 3.28 9.69 41.30
C PHE A 337 3.81 11.07 41.74
N ASP A 338 3.78 11.39 43.03
CA ASP A 338 4.29 12.65 43.61
C ASP A 338 5.83 12.79 43.57
N LYS A 339 6.55 11.85 42.95
CA LYS A 339 8.02 11.91 42.82
C LYS A 339 8.54 12.86 41.74
N PHE A 340 7.70 13.62 41.04
CA PHE A 340 8.17 14.56 40.02
C PHE A 340 7.39 15.87 39.99
N GLU A 341 7.58 16.71 41.02
CA GLU A 341 7.16 18.11 40.99
C GLU A 341 8.25 19.00 40.36
N ILE A 342 7.91 19.73 39.29
CA ILE A 342 8.78 20.74 38.68
C ILE A 342 8.56 22.07 39.42
N TYR A 343 9.59 22.55 40.11
CA TYR A 343 9.57 23.82 40.84
C TYR A 343 10.44 24.87 40.14
N TRP A 344 9.90 26.08 40.04
CA TRP A 344 10.64 27.27 39.62
C TRP A 344 11.17 27.95 40.88
N SER A 345 12.50 27.99 41.05
CA SER A 345 13.15 28.68 42.17
C SER A 345 13.12 30.19 41.93
N ASN A 346 12.72 30.98 42.94
CA ASN A 346 13.04 32.41 42.98
C ASN A 346 14.55 32.56 43.21
N ASP A 347 15.21 33.42 42.44
CA ASP A 347 16.67 33.48 42.38
C ASP A 347 17.35 34.16 43.60
N GLU A 348 16.59 34.57 44.62
CA GLU A 348 17.06 35.45 45.72
C GLU A 348 17.66 34.74 46.96
N GLU A 349 17.55 33.41 47.10
CA GLU A 349 18.10 32.70 48.27
C GLU A 349 19.61 32.41 48.17
N ASP A 350 20.40 32.77 49.19
CA ASP A 350 21.83 32.43 49.26
C ASP A 350 22.08 30.91 49.36
N PHE A 351 23.23 30.45 48.85
CA PHE A 351 23.67 29.06 48.97
C PHE A 351 24.12 28.76 50.40
N VAL A 352 23.71 27.60 50.92
CA VAL A 352 24.12 27.08 52.23
C VAL A 352 24.87 25.77 52.05
N ASP A 353 26.00 25.65 52.74
CA ASP A 353 26.82 24.45 52.79
C ASP A 353 26.35 23.51 53.92
N GLU A 354 26.07 22.25 53.58
CA GLU A 354 25.72 21.18 54.52
C GLU A 354 26.67 19.99 54.34
N MET A 355 27.27 19.53 55.44
CA MET A 355 28.12 18.34 55.45
C MET A 355 27.26 17.09 55.61
N ARG A 356 27.37 16.13 54.68
CA ARG A 356 26.65 14.85 54.71
C ARG A 356 27.57 13.76 55.24
N MET A 357 27.15 13.09 56.31
CA MET A 357 27.83 11.88 56.80
C MET A 357 27.34 10.67 55.99
N VAL A 358 28.23 10.07 55.22
CA VAL A 358 27.94 8.90 54.38
C VAL A 358 28.95 7.80 54.63
N SER A 359 28.54 6.55 54.41
CA SER A 359 29.43 5.37 54.45
C SER A 359 30.53 5.46 53.40
N ALA A 360 31.56 4.61 53.51
CA ALA A 360 32.61 4.54 52.49
C ALA A 360 32.06 4.11 51.13
N PHE A 361 32.53 4.75 50.05
CA PHE A 361 32.10 4.45 48.69
C PHE A 361 33.29 4.47 47.71
N ASN A 362 33.16 3.72 46.62
CA ASN A 362 34.13 3.62 45.53
C ASN A 362 33.50 3.89 44.15
N GLY A 363 32.18 4.12 44.10
CA GLY A 363 31.44 4.51 42.91
C GLY A 363 30.61 5.76 43.16
N LEU A 364 30.29 6.48 42.10
CA LEU A 364 29.50 7.69 42.12
C LEU A 364 28.39 7.60 41.06
N GLU A 365 27.15 7.74 41.48
CA GLU A 365 25.97 7.75 40.60
C GLU A 365 25.21 9.05 40.82
N ILE A 366 25.14 9.89 39.78
CA ILE A 366 24.58 11.23 39.82
C ILE A 366 23.36 11.30 38.90
N SER A 367 22.25 11.83 39.40
CA SER A 367 21.02 12.01 38.63
C SER A 367 20.39 13.38 38.88
N GLY A 368 20.11 14.12 37.81
CA GLY A 368 19.42 15.42 37.86
C GLY A 368 20.27 16.59 37.37
N ASN A 369 20.16 17.73 38.05
CA ASN A 369 20.88 18.98 37.72
C ASN A 369 21.91 19.29 38.81
N ILE A 370 23.06 18.62 38.75
CA ILE A 370 24.07 18.62 39.82
C ILE A 370 25.46 18.90 39.24
N GLU A 371 26.18 19.83 39.86
CA GLU A 371 27.60 20.08 39.60
C GLU A 371 28.44 19.40 40.69
N VAL A 372 29.36 18.52 40.30
CA VAL A 372 30.22 17.77 41.21
C VAL A 372 31.68 18.17 41.02
N GLU A 373 32.33 18.53 42.12
CA GLU A 373 33.78 18.69 42.22
C GLU A 373 34.35 17.47 42.96
N LEU A 374 35.07 16.62 42.24
CA LEU A 374 35.64 15.38 42.75
C LEU A 374 37.13 15.54 43.05
N THR A 375 37.55 15.24 44.27
CA THR A 375 38.97 15.27 44.69
C THR A 375 39.36 13.92 45.28
N GLN A 376 40.51 13.38 44.89
CA GLN A 376 41.04 12.17 45.53
C GLN A 376 41.84 12.54 46.77
N ASP A 377 41.35 12.17 47.96
CA ASP A 377 41.99 12.47 49.24
C ASP A 377 41.83 11.30 50.22
N SER A 378 42.75 11.20 51.17
CA SER A 378 42.74 10.24 52.28
C SER A 378 41.52 10.38 53.22
N VAL A 379 40.98 11.60 53.35
CA VAL A 379 39.82 11.89 54.19
C VAL A 379 38.57 11.98 53.33
N GLN A 380 37.62 11.07 53.57
CA GLN A 380 36.34 11.10 52.88
C GLN A 380 35.46 12.26 53.38
N SER A 381 34.92 13.06 52.47
CA SER A 381 33.94 14.09 52.81
C SER A 381 32.96 14.33 51.67
N VAL A 382 31.69 14.57 52.00
CA VAL A 382 30.65 14.96 51.05
C VAL A 382 30.03 16.25 51.56
N ARG A 383 30.29 17.34 50.84
CA ARG A 383 29.72 18.66 51.13
C ARG A 383 28.74 19.02 50.03
N VAL A 384 27.51 19.26 50.42
CA VAL A 384 26.45 19.75 49.55
C VAL A 384 26.32 21.26 49.74
N SER A 385 26.28 22.01 48.65
CA SER A 385 26.03 23.45 48.61
C SER A 385 24.84 23.71 47.71
N SER A 386 23.72 24.15 48.30
CA SER A 386 22.49 24.43 47.57
C SER A 386 21.65 25.46 48.30
N ARG A 387 20.53 25.90 47.71
CA ARG A 387 19.58 26.78 48.39
C ARG A 387 18.88 26.04 49.54
N PRO A 388 18.55 26.70 50.67
CA PRO A 388 17.92 26.06 51.82
C PRO A 388 16.64 25.28 51.48
N SER A 389 15.84 25.82 50.55
CA SER A 389 14.62 25.19 50.03
C SER A 389 14.87 23.88 49.27
N LEU A 390 16.07 23.69 48.72
CA LEU A 390 16.46 22.54 47.89
C LEU A 390 17.25 21.48 48.65
N LEU A 391 17.95 21.86 49.72
CA LEU A 391 18.80 20.96 50.51
C LEU A 391 18.07 19.67 50.98
N PRO A 392 16.82 19.71 51.46
CA PRO A 392 16.11 18.50 51.90
C PRO A 392 15.77 17.52 50.76
N TYR A 393 15.72 18.01 49.52
CA TYR A 393 15.35 17.21 48.35
C TYR A 393 16.56 16.61 47.63
N LEU A 394 17.77 17.07 47.95
CA LEU A 394 19.01 16.46 47.48
C LEU A 394 19.36 15.27 48.37
N ILE A 395 19.20 14.07 47.83
CA ILE A 395 19.46 12.83 48.53
C ILE A 395 20.89 12.39 48.28
N THR A 396 21.56 12.02 49.37
CA THR A 396 22.89 11.44 49.39
C THR A 396 22.84 10.13 50.16
N GLU A 397 22.88 9.00 49.46
CA GLU A 397 22.83 7.67 50.07
C GLU A 397 23.87 6.76 49.43
N VAL A 398 24.43 5.84 50.20
CA VAL A 398 25.39 4.85 49.68
C VAL A 398 24.68 3.50 49.63
N ASP A 399 24.69 2.85 48.48
CA ASP A 399 24.09 1.53 48.31
C ASP A 399 24.96 0.40 48.87
N ASP A 400 24.41 -0.82 48.94
CA ASP A 400 25.13 -2.00 49.45
C ASP A 400 26.35 -2.39 48.61
N ARG A 401 26.49 -1.84 47.39
CA ARG A 401 27.63 -2.07 46.49
C ARG A 401 28.76 -1.07 46.74
N GLY A 402 28.54 -0.07 47.59
CA GLY A 402 29.51 1.00 47.85
C GLY A 402 29.46 2.12 46.82
N VAL A 403 28.31 2.34 46.16
CA VAL A 403 28.10 3.45 45.21
C VAL A 403 27.35 4.58 45.92
N LEU A 404 27.92 5.78 45.91
CA LEU A 404 27.25 6.99 46.39
C LEU A 404 26.26 7.47 45.34
N LYS A 405 24.97 7.42 45.68
CA LYS A 405 23.86 7.96 44.90
C LYS A 405 23.58 9.40 45.31
N LEU A 406 23.63 10.27 44.33
CA LEU A 406 23.41 11.71 44.42
C LEU A 406 22.29 12.07 43.45
N TYR A 407 21.10 12.31 43.97
CA TYR A 407 19.96 12.64 43.13
C TYR A 407 19.03 13.63 43.81
N THR A 408 18.31 14.40 42.99
CA THR A 408 17.25 15.29 43.48
C THR A 408 15.89 14.62 43.33
N ARG A 409 15.08 14.58 44.39
CA ARG A 409 13.68 14.17 44.30
C ARG A 409 12.80 15.20 43.59
N LYS A 410 13.27 16.45 43.49
CA LYS A 410 12.56 17.55 42.82
C LYS A 410 13.45 18.16 41.74
N LEU A 411 13.02 18.08 40.48
CA LEU A 411 13.79 18.60 39.36
C LEU A 411 13.68 20.14 39.31
N HIS A 412 14.78 20.83 39.62
CA HIS A 412 14.88 22.28 39.53
C HIS A 412 15.74 22.66 38.33
N VAL A 413 15.14 23.40 37.40
CA VAL A 413 15.74 23.67 36.08
C VAL A 413 16.77 24.81 36.12
N ASN A 414 16.65 25.76 37.07
CA ASN A 414 17.37 27.04 37.00
C ASN A 414 18.54 27.21 38.00
N SER A 415 18.82 26.23 38.87
CA SER A 415 19.92 26.35 39.86
C SER A 415 20.52 24.97 40.16
N PRO A 416 21.71 24.63 39.61
CA PRO A 416 22.35 23.36 39.91
C PRO A 416 22.79 23.30 41.38
N ALA A 417 22.60 22.16 42.03
CA ALA A 417 23.20 21.90 43.33
C ALA A 417 24.69 21.62 43.15
N LYS A 418 25.54 22.24 43.97
CA LYS A 418 26.99 22.02 43.93
C LYS A 418 27.38 21.02 45.00
N VAL A 419 28.13 19.99 44.65
CA VAL A 419 28.55 18.94 45.58
C VAL A 419 30.04 18.75 45.48
N ARG A 420 30.74 18.97 46.59
CA ARG A 420 32.18 18.68 46.70
C ARG A 420 32.35 17.32 47.35
N ILE A 421 33.06 16.44 46.66
CA ILE A 421 33.27 15.06 47.08
C ILE A 421 34.78 14.82 47.20
N SER A 422 35.19 14.35 48.37
CA SER A 422 36.54 13.86 48.63
C SER A 422 36.47 12.38 48.97
N THR A 423 37.22 11.53 48.28
CA THR A 423 37.29 10.08 48.56
C THR A 423 38.66 9.53 48.19
N GLY A 424 39.10 8.45 48.85
CA GLY A 424 40.41 7.85 48.62
C GLY A 424 40.48 6.98 47.37
N ASN A 425 39.35 6.41 46.94
CA ASN A 425 39.28 5.53 45.78
C ASN A 425 37.97 5.75 45.02
N ILE A 426 38.05 5.80 43.70
CA ILE A 426 36.90 5.92 42.81
C ILE A 426 37.16 5.07 41.55
N ALA A 427 36.25 4.14 41.26
CA ALA A 427 36.34 3.20 40.14
C ALA A 427 35.19 3.38 39.15
N GLU A 428 34.08 4.01 39.56
CA GLU A 428 32.92 4.22 38.70
C GLU A 428 32.34 5.62 38.87
N ILE A 429 32.03 6.27 37.75
CA ILE A 429 31.31 7.54 37.68
C ILE A 429 30.18 7.39 36.66
N VAL A 430 28.94 7.42 37.12
CA VAL A 430 27.73 7.38 36.30
C VAL A 430 26.99 8.69 36.49
N ALA A 431 26.66 9.38 35.41
CA ALA A 431 25.89 10.62 35.44
C ALA A 431 24.76 10.60 34.42
N SER A 432 23.58 11.02 34.87
CA SER A 432 22.36 11.07 34.07
C SER A 432 21.61 12.39 34.30
N GLY A 433 21.14 13.01 33.22
CA GLY A 433 20.41 14.29 33.28
C GLY A 433 21.27 15.46 32.83
N ALA A 434 21.31 16.55 33.61
CA ALA A 434 22.04 17.78 33.34
C ALA A 434 23.22 17.94 34.32
N CYS A 435 24.15 16.99 34.30
CA CYS A 435 25.22 16.91 35.29
C CYS A 435 26.52 17.52 34.77
N LYS A 436 27.28 18.17 35.65
CA LYS A 436 28.65 18.62 35.35
C LYS A 436 29.62 18.04 36.38
N ILE A 437 30.66 17.35 35.93
CA ILE A 437 31.65 16.72 36.80
C ILE A 437 33.02 17.31 36.48
N ASN A 438 33.72 17.78 37.50
CA ASN A 438 35.11 18.23 37.37
C ASN A 438 35.97 17.49 38.39
N SER A 439 37.10 16.91 37.95
CA SER A 439 38.13 16.46 38.89
C SER A 439 39.02 17.64 39.30
N PHE A 440 39.26 17.80 40.59
CA PHE A 440 40.28 18.71 41.09
C PHE A 440 41.57 17.93 41.36
N GLY A 441 42.52 18.03 40.42
CA GLY A 441 43.73 17.24 40.42
C GLY A 441 43.54 15.84 39.84
N LYS A 442 44.60 15.03 39.93
CA LYS A 442 44.71 13.74 39.27
C LYS A 442 44.03 12.63 40.06
N ILE A 443 43.16 11.86 39.40
CA ILE A 443 42.51 10.68 39.97
C ILE A 443 43.24 9.43 39.50
N THR A 444 43.72 8.63 40.45
CA THR A 444 44.42 7.36 40.19
C THR A 444 43.51 6.18 40.52
N ALA A 445 43.37 5.27 39.55
CA ALA A 445 42.57 4.06 39.69
C ALA A 445 43.22 2.88 38.94
N GLU A 446 42.94 1.65 39.36
CA GLU A 446 43.36 0.47 38.60
C GLU A 446 42.49 0.31 37.34
N ASN A 447 41.17 0.33 37.55
CA ASN A 447 40.14 0.28 36.52
C ASN A 447 39.15 1.41 36.76
N MET A 448 38.68 2.05 35.69
CA MET A 448 37.73 3.14 35.78
C MET A 448 36.62 3.01 34.73
N LYS A 449 35.37 3.18 35.16
CA LYS A 449 34.20 3.27 34.28
C LYS A 449 33.58 4.66 34.40
N ILE A 450 33.35 5.29 33.25
CA ILE A 450 32.68 6.59 33.13
C ILE A 450 31.48 6.40 32.21
N GLU A 451 30.31 6.76 32.67
CA GLU A 451 29.06 6.67 31.92
C GLU A 451 28.30 7.98 32.02
N LEU A 452 28.14 8.68 30.89
CA LEU A 452 27.41 9.94 30.81
C LEU A 452 26.21 9.77 29.88
N SER A 453 25.06 10.22 30.35
CA SER A 453 23.80 10.20 29.61
C SER A 453 23.02 11.51 29.77
N GLY A 454 22.18 11.83 28.77
CA GLY A 454 21.37 13.04 28.76
C GLY A 454 22.13 14.25 28.22
N VAL A 455 22.29 15.30 29.03
CA VAL A 455 23.00 16.55 28.76
C VAL A 455 24.09 16.73 29.82
N SER A 456 25.06 15.83 29.84
CA SER A 456 26.07 15.77 30.90
C SER A 456 27.48 16.08 30.39
N GLN A 457 28.27 16.80 31.18
CA GLN A 457 29.67 17.11 30.91
C GLN A 457 30.60 16.56 32.00
N ALA A 458 31.73 15.98 31.63
CA ALA A 458 32.80 15.61 32.57
C ALA A 458 34.16 16.12 32.08
N ASN A 459 34.93 16.75 32.98
CA ASN A 459 36.32 17.17 32.75
C ASN A 459 37.21 16.48 33.81
N LEU A 460 38.06 15.54 33.39
CA LEU A 460 38.74 14.60 34.28
C LEU A 460 40.24 14.45 33.96
N ASP A 461 41.13 14.61 34.96
CA ASP A 461 42.56 14.23 34.88
C ASP A 461 42.76 12.86 35.53
N LEU A 462 43.07 11.84 34.71
CA LEU A 462 43.07 10.44 35.12
C LEU A 462 44.43 9.76 34.96
N ARG A 463 44.72 8.85 35.90
CA ARG A 463 45.80 7.86 35.80
C ARG A 463 45.23 6.46 36.04
N VAL A 464 44.87 5.78 34.95
CA VAL A 464 44.27 4.46 34.98
C VAL A 464 45.30 3.39 34.62
N ALA A 465 45.56 2.46 35.54
CA ALA A 465 46.62 1.46 35.35
C ALA A 465 46.26 0.37 34.32
N GLN A 466 44.99 0.03 34.17
CA GLN A 466 44.50 -1.05 33.30
C GLN A 466 43.40 -0.56 32.35
N ASP A 467 42.13 -0.82 32.65
CA ASP A 467 41.01 -0.55 31.75
C ASP A 467 40.27 0.74 32.14
N LEU A 468 40.22 1.68 31.19
CA LEU A 468 39.34 2.83 31.19
C LEU A 468 38.18 2.57 30.22
N LYS A 469 36.95 2.55 30.73
CA LYS A 469 35.73 2.40 29.94
C LYS A 469 34.93 3.69 29.96
N VAL A 470 34.61 4.22 28.79
CA VAL A 470 33.87 5.47 28.62
C VAL A 470 32.64 5.20 27.77
N TYR A 471 31.47 5.49 28.31
CA TYR A 471 30.18 5.34 27.65
C TYR A 471 29.49 6.70 27.60
N LEU A 472 29.21 7.21 26.40
CA LEU A 472 28.55 8.50 26.21
C LEU A 472 27.29 8.30 25.35
N SER A 473 26.16 8.87 25.80
CA SER A 473 24.89 8.78 25.09
C SER A 473 24.06 10.06 25.22
N GLY A 474 23.26 10.36 24.19
CA GLY A 474 22.43 11.58 24.15
C GLY A 474 23.19 12.78 23.58
N VAL A 475 23.44 13.78 24.43
CA VAL A 475 24.18 15.03 24.14
C VAL A 475 25.19 15.25 25.27
N SER A 476 26.14 14.33 25.39
CA SER A 476 27.15 14.34 26.46
C SER A 476 28.53 14.74 25.95
N LYS A 477 29.32 15.41 26.78
CA LYS A 477 30.73 15.75 26.50
C LYS A 477 31.63 15.20 27.59
N ALA A 478 32.70 14.51 27.24
CA ALA A 478 33.76 14.12 28.17
C ALA A 478 35.11 14.63 27.66
N GLU A 479 35.80 15.38 28.51
CA GLU A 479 37.18 15.83 28.33
C GLU A 479 38.04 15.07 29.35
N ILE A 480 38.97 14.26 28.86
CA ILE A 480 39.75 13.35 29.69
C ILE A 480 41.23 13.51 29.36
N ASP A 481 42.01 13.80 30.41
CA ASP A 481 43.46 13.99 30.33
C ASP A 481 44.21 12.88 31.07
N GLY A 482 45.49 12.70 30.74
CA GLY A 482 46.43 11.91 31.55
C GLY A 482 46.88 10.61 30.89
N HIS A 483 46.73 9.47 31.58
CA HIS A 483 47.24 8.18 31.10
C HIS A 483 46.28 7.01 31.35
N ALA A 484 46.13 6.15 30.35
CA ALA A 484 45.44 4.86 30.50
C ALA A 484 46.17 3.75 29.73
N TYR A 485 46.20 2.52 30.27
CA TYR A 485 46.76 1.39 29.53
C TYR A 485 45.84 0.95 28.38
N LYS A 486 44.53 0.85 28.66
CA LYS A 486 43.53 0.45 27.68
C LYS A 486 42.30 1.32 27.75
N LEU A 487 41.86 1.85 26.61
CA LEU A 487 40.62 2.61 26.46
C LEU A 487 39.58 1.77 25.72
N TYR A 488 38.39 1.67 26.30
CA TYR A 488 37.18 1.25 25.61
C TYR A 488 36.23 2.45 25.58
N ALA A 489 35.94 2.98 24.40
CA ALA A 489 35.02 4.11 24.24
C ALA A 489 33.82 3.68 23.40
N ASP A 490 32.62 3.94 23.90
CA ASP A 490 31.36 3.76 23.20
C ASP A 490 30.60 5.08 23.24
N VAL A 491 30.55 5.76 22.09
CA VAL A 491 30.03 7.12 21.97
C VAL A 491 28.89 7.11 20.97
N SER A 492 27.70 7.45 21.46
CA SER A 492 26.46 7.42 20.71
C SER A 492 25.68 8.73 20.85
N GLY A 493 24.78 8.98 19.91
CA GLY A 493 24.01 10.23 19.85
C GLY A 493 24.82 11.39 19.26
N ALA A 494 24.58 12.61 19.76
CA ALA A 494 25.33 13.83 19.43
C ALA A 494 26.35 14.12 20.55
N SER A 495 27.09 13.08 20.95
CA SER A 495 28.04 13.13 22.06
C SER A 495 29.48 13.32 21.58
N GLN A 496 30.32 13.90 22.43
CA GLN A 496 31.70 14.23 22.13
C GLN A 496 32.67 13.68 23.20
N LEU A 497 33.71 12.97 22.77
CA LEU A 497 34.83 12.54 23.60
C LEU A 497 36.10 13.26 23.15
N GLU A 498 36.63 14.14 23.99
CA GLU A 498 37.92 14.83 23.82
C GLU A 498 38.94 14.16 24.75
N ALA A 499 39.83 13.35 24.18
CA ALA A 499 40.85 12.61 24.90
C ALA A 499 42.19 12.65 24.14
N ASP A 500 42.48 13.77 23.49
CA ASP A 500 43.75 14.03 22.82
C ASP A 500 44.91 14.17 23.82
N ASP A 501 44.67 14.76 24.99
CA ASP A 501 45.67 14.81 26.07
C ASP A 501 45.70 13.54 26.96
N LEU A 502 44.85 12.54 26.65
CA LEU A 502 44.92 11.20 27.23
C LEU A 502 45.86 10.29 26.43
N LEU A 503 46.97 9.90 27.06
CA LEU A 503 47.92 8.96 26.48
C LEU A 503 47.47 7.51 26.72
N VAL A 504 47.03 6.86 25.64
CA VAL A 504 46.55 5.48 25.66
C VAL A 504 47.49 4.54 24.91
N ARG A 505 47.72 3.32 25.44
CA ARG A 505 48.45 2.27 24.70
C ARG A 505 47.57 1.53 23.72
N ASN A 506 46.46 0.97 24.20
CA ASN A 506 45.52 0.19 23.38
C ASN A 506 44.13 0.80 23.43
N ALA A 507 43.47 1.01 22.30
CA ALA A 507 42.13 1.58 22.26
C ALA A 507 41.18 0.76 21.41
N LYS A 508 39.94 0.62 21.89
CA LYS A 508 38.79 0.13 21.13
C LYS A 508 37.70 1.19 21.19
N VAL A 509 37.34 1.73 20.03
CA VAL A 509 36.46 2.89 19.94
C VAL A 509 35.27 2.57 19.03
N PHE A 510 34.07 2.83 19.52
CA PHE A 510 32.81 2.71 18.82
C PHE A 510 32.12 4.08 18.75
N GLY A 511 31.77 4.52 17.53
CA GLY A 511 31.07 5.77 17.29
C GLY A 511 29.83 5.56 16.43
N VAL A 512 28.66 5.97 16.92
CA VAL A 512 27.38 5.79 16.20
C VAL A 512 26.62 7.11 16.10
N SER A 513 25.86 7.27 15.01
CA SER A 513 25.02 8.46 14.73
C SER A 513 25.83 9.71 14.42
N ALA A 514 26.00 10.66 15.36
CA ALA A 514 26.65 11.95 15.12
C ALA A 514 27.71 12.25 16.18
N SER A 515 28.51 11.22 16.50
CA SER A 515 29.52 11.28 17.56
C SER A 515 30.85 11.87 17.07
N GLN A 516 31.53 12.64 17.92
CA GLN A 516 32.89 13.13 17.66
C GLN A 516 33.83 12.57 18.74
N ILE A 517 34.93 11.95 18.30
CA ILE A 517 35.84 11.23 19.19
C ILE A 517 37.29 11.58 18.83
N GLU A 518 38.04 12.08 19.79
CA GLU A 518 39.46 12.36 19.68
C GLU A 518 40.21 11.57 20.75
N ALA A 519 41.18 10.74 20.35
CA ALA A 519 41.95 9.95 21.31
C ALA A 519 43.37 9.66 20.81
N ASN A 520 44.39 9.85 21.65
CA ASN A 520 45.79 9.59 21.28
C ASN A 520 46.25 8.18 21.67
N VAL A 521 46.54 7.35 20.66
CA VAL A 521 46.80 5.91 20.84
C VAL A 521 48.17 5.53 20.27
N SER A 522 48.93 4.70 20.99
CA SER A 522 50.32 4.36 20.63
C SER A 522 50.52 2.95 20.07
N ASP A 523 49.96 1.91 20.69
CA ASP A 523 50.23 0.52 20.31
C ASP A 523 49.19 -0.04 19.33
N SER A 524 47.93 -0.16 19.77
CA SER A 524 46.88 -0.82 19.00
C SER A 524 45.57 -0.03 19.03
N LEU A 525 45.00 0.25 17.86
CA LEU A 525 43.73 0.93 17.70
C LEU A 525 42.75 0.06 16.90
N ILE A 526 41.59 -0.21 17.48
CA ILE A 526 40.42 -0.75 16.78
C ILE A 526 39.34 0.31 16.81
N VAL A 527 38.96 0.84 15.65
CA VAL A 527 37.95 1.89 15.52
C VAL A 527 36.81 1.41 14.63
N ASP A 528 35.58 1.59 15.10
CA ASP A 528 34.35 1.28 14.38
C ASP A 528 33.42 2.48 14.45
N VAL A 529 33.22 3.16 13.32
CA VAL A 529 32.37 4.36 13.23
C VAL A 529 31.31 4.21 12.15
N SER A 530 30.10 4.66 12.49
CA SER A 530 28.91 4.58 11.64
C SER A 530 28.09 5.89 11.67
N GLY A 531 27.21 6.07 10.68
CA GLY A 531 26.37 7.27 10.57
C GLY A 531 27.15 8.48 10.05
N ALA A 532 27.05 9.61 10.73
CA ALA A 532 27.79 10.86 10.55
C ALA A 532 28.87 11.08 11.63
N SER A 533 29.43 9.99 12.18
CA SER A 533 30.43 10.05 13.26
C SER A 533 31.85 10.33 12.75
N HIS A 534 32.66 11.01 13.57
CA HIS A 534 34.04 11.40 13.25
C HIS A 534 35.01 10.91 14.35
N PHE A 535 36.04 10.18 13.94
CA PHE A 535 37.15 9.79 14.81
C PHE A 535 38.45 10.45 14.36
N LYS A 536 39.24 10.96 15.31
CA LYS A 536 40.56 11.55 15.08
C LYS A 536 41.58 11.05 16.10
N THR A 537 42.80 10.81 15.65
CA THR A 537 43.96 10.56 16.52
C THR A 537 45.16 11.37 16.04
N GLY A 538 45.88 12.01 16.96
CA GLY A 538 47.07 12.81 16.70
C GLY A 538 48.38 12.03 16.82
N ARG A 539 48.30 10.70 17.02
CA ARG A 539 49.46 9.80 16.98
C ARG A 539 49.13 8.58 16.15
N LYS A 540 50.07 8.20 15.29
CA LYS A 540 49.98 6.98 14.49
C LYS A 540 50.23 5.72 15.34
N PRO A 541 49.23 4.84 15.54
CA PRO A 541 49.41 3.59 16.28
C PRO A 541 50.21 2.55 15.46
N PHE A 542 50.90 1.61 16.14
CA PHE A 542 51.60 0.52 15.45
C PHE A 542 50.66 -0.44 14.71
N TYR A 543 49.50 -0.74 15.29
CA TYR A 543 48.47 -1.59 14.70
C TYR A 543 47.14 -0.86 14.65
N VAL A 544 46.50 -0.84 13.46
CA VAL A 544 45.21 -0.18 13.26
C VAL A 544 44.25 -1.11 12.54
N LYS A 545 43.05 -1.27 13.08
CA LYS A 545 41.91 -1.92 12.43
C LYS A 545 40.74 -0.95 12.39
N GLN A 546 40.23 -0.68 11.20
CA GLN A 546 39.19 0.32 10.97
C GLN A 546 37.95 -0.28 10.32
N TYR A 547 36.80 0.09 10.85
CA TYR A 547 35.48 -0.22 10.31
C TYR A 547 34.73 1.10 10.13
N LYS A 548 34.24 1.32 8.92
CA LYS A 548 33.60 2.58 8.54
C LYS A 548 32.34 2.26 7.75
N SER A 549 31.23 2.86 8.17
CA SER A 549 29.95 2.76 7.46
C SER A 549 29.20 4.10 7.44
N GLY A 550 28.34 4.31 6.45
CA GLY A 550 27.61 5.58 6.27
C GLY A 550 28.53 6.75 5.86
N GLY A 551 28.19 7.96 6.31
CA GLY A 551 28.93 9.21 6.07
C GLY A 551 30.04 9.52 7.09
N SER A 552 30.50 8.53 7.85
CA SER A 552 31.50 8.70 8.92
C SER A 552 32.90 9.03 8.40
N SER A 553 33.81 9.54 9.24
CA SER A 553 35.23 9.70 8.89
C SER A 553 36.17 9.24 10.00
N ILE A 554 37.38 8.83 9.59
CA ILE A 554 38.47 8.41 10.46
C ILE A 554 39.71 9.15 9.97
N SER A 555 40.31 9.97 10.82
CA SER A 555 41.55 10.70 10.57
C SER A 555 42.65 10.21 11.51
N ILE A 556 43.79 9.84 10.95
CA ILE A 556 44.96 9.35 11.68
C ILE A 556 46.13 10.17 11.19
N ASP A 557 46.60 11.11 12.02
CA ASP A 557 47.68 12.04 11.69
C ASP A 557 49.08 11.49 12.07
#